data_AF-A0A7S6UNC6-F1
#
_entry.id   AF-A0A7S6UNC6-F1
#
_cell.length_a   1.000
_cell.length_b   1.000
_cell.length_c   1.000
_cell.angle_alpha   90.00
_cell.angle_beta   90.00
_cell.angle_gamma   90.00
#
_symmetry.space_group_name_H-M   'P 1'
#
loop_
_entity.id
_entity.type
_entity.pdbx_description
1 polymer ?
#
loop_
_entity_poly.entity_id
_entity_poly.type
_entity_poly.pdbx_seq_one_letter_code
_entity_poly.pdbx_strand_id
1 'polypeptide(L)'
;MGGRHRSALASADGASAAALHGDAQAKRREIEREAEQAVRKVEQARMQWLAQQRALSASDGARKRMRRGWELGELSLAEWLLAERTHRQIALAEASARADAEEARLGVLVDSHELWHAD
;
A
#
# COMPACT_ATOMS: atom_id res chain seq x y z
N MET A 1 -47.85 -18.11 -38.64
CA MET A 1 -47.85 -17.33 -37.38
C MET A 1 -46.59 -17.46 -36.50
N GLY A 2 -45.66 -18.41 -36.72
CA GLY A 2 -44.50 -18.59 -35.82
C GLY A 2 -43.26 -17.70 -36.04
N GLY A 3 -43.14 -17.03 -37.20
CA GLY A 3 -41.94 -16.25 -37.54
C GLY A 3 -41.70 -15.03 -36.66
N ARG A 4 -42.76 -14.26 -36.36
CA ARG A 4 -42.69 -13.04 -35.53
C ARG A 4 -42.32 -13.33 -34.07
N HIS A 5 -42.80 -14.45 -33.54
CA HIS A 5 -42.48 -14.86 -32.17
C HIS A 5 -41.02 -15.31 -32.06
N ARG A 6 -40.52 -16.11 -33.01
CA ARG A 6 -39.11 -16.51 -33.05
C ARG A 6 -38.16 -15.33 -33.28
N SER A 7 -38.54 -14.38 -34.14
CA SER A 7 -37.72 -13.17 -34.33
C SER A 7 -37.68 -12.33 -33.05
N ALA A 8 -38.81 -12.19 -32.33
CA ALA A 8 -38.84 -11.46 -31.07
C ALA A 8 -37.98 -12.12 -29.98
N LEU A 9 -37.99 -13.45 -29.87
CA LEU A 9 -37.10 -14.19 -28.97
C LEU A 9 -35.63 -14.00 -29.35
N ALA A 10 -35.29 -14.15 -30.63
CA ALA A 10 -33.91 -13.93 -31.09
C ALA A 10 -33.42 -12.49 -30.84
N SER A 11 -34.29 -11.48 -30.99
CA SER A 11 -33.98 -10.10 -30.64
C SER A 11 -33.79 -9.90 -29.13
N ALA A 12 -34.59 -10.56 -28.29
CA ALA A 12 -34.45 -10.51 -26.84
C ALA A 12 -33.15 -11.19 -26.37
N ASP A 13 -32.81 -12.36 -26.92
CA ASP A 13 -31.56 -13.06 -26.63
C ASP A 13 -30.34 -12.23 -27.07
N GLY A 14 -30.41 -11.62 -28.25
CA GLY A 14 -29.36 -10.71 -28.74
C GLY A 14 -29.18 -9.49 -27.85
N ALA A 15 -30.26 -8.89 -27.36
CA ALA A 15 -30.21 -7.78 -26.41
C ALA A 15 -29.62 -8.21 -25.06
N SER A 16 -29.98 -9.40 -24.56
CA SER A 16 -29.43 -9.97 -23.33
C SER A 16 -27.93 -10.24 -23.44
N ALA A 17 -27.49 -10.85 -24.54
CA ALA A 17 -26.07 -11.09 -24.81
C ALA A 17 -25.26 -9.78 -24.91
N ALA A 18 -25.83 -8.75 -25.55
CA ALA A 18 -25.21 -7.43 -25.63
C ALA A 18 -25.09 -6.76 -24.24
N ALA A 19 -26.10 -6.90 -23.38
CA ALA A 19 -26.07 -6.40 -22.01
C ALA A 19 -24.98 -7.10 -21.17
N LEU A 20 -24.94 -8.44 -21.19
CA LEU A 20 -23.92 -9.23 -20.49
C LEU A 20 -22.50 -8.90 -20.98
N HIS A 21 -22.33 -8.66 -22.28
CA HIS A 21 -21.05 -8.23 -22.84
C HIS A 21 -20.66 -6.84 -22.33
N GLY A 22 -21.61 -5.91 -22.28
CA GLY A 22 -21.42 -4.58 -21.70
C GLY A 22 -20.99 -4.64 -20.23
N ASP A 23 -21.67 -5.46 -19.43
CA ASP A 23 -21.36 -5.67 -18.01
C ASP A 23 -19.96 -6.28 -17.82
N ALA A 24 -19.60 -7.28 -18.62
CA ALA A 24 -18.27 -7.88 -18.58
C ALA A 24 -17.17 -6.88 -18.94
N GLN A 25 -17.38 -6.02 -19.94
CA GLN A 25 -16.43 -4.96 -20.28
C GLN A 25 -16.33 -3.91 -19.16
N ALA A 26 -17.46 -3.55 -18.52
CA ALA A 26 -17.46 -2.63 -17.39
C ALA A 26 -16.67 -3.19 -16.21
N LYS A 27 -16.86 -4.48 -15.88
CA LYS A 27 -16.12 -5.18 -14.83
C LYS A 27 -14.63 -5.26 -15.11
N ARG A 28 -14.21 -5.51 -16.36
CA ARG A 28 -12.78 -5.48 -16.73
C ARG A 28 -12.13 -4.12 -16.46
N ARG A 29 -12.79 -3.02 -16.86
CA ARG A 29 -12.30 -1.65 -16.59
C ARG A 29 -12.29 -1.29 -15.11
N GLU A 30 -13.20 -1.87 -14.33
CA GLU A 30 -13.21 -1.70 -12.88
C GLU A 30 -11.99 -2.39 -12.26
N ILE A 31 -11.76 -3.66 -12.57
CA ILE A 31 -10.59 -4.44 -12.11
C ILE A 31 -9.27 -3.77 -12.50
N GLU A 32 -9.15 -3.28 -13.74
CA GLU A 32 -7.93 -2.59 -14.21
C GLU A 32 -7.64 -1.32 -13.39
N ARG A 33 -8.67 -0.51 -13.12
CA ARG A 33 -8.53 0.71 -12.30
C ARG A 33 -8.21 0.39 -10.84
N GLU A 34 -8.79 -0.68 -10.29
CA GLU A 34 -8.51 -1.13 -8.92
C GLU A 34 -7.06 -1.63 -8.81
N ALA A 35 -6.60 -2.42 -9.78
CA ALA A 35 -5.22 -2.90 -9.84
C ALA A 35 -4.22 -1.74 -9.92
N GLU A 36 -4.46 -0.75 -10.78
CA GLU A 36 -3.62 0.45 -10.86
C GLU A 36 -3.55 1.21 -9.52
N GLN A 37 -4.69 1.36 -8.84
CA GLN A 37 -4.74 2.02 -7.53
C GLN A 37 -3.99 1.23 -6.46
N ALA A 38 -4.12 -0.09 -6.46
CA ALA A 38 -3.43 -0.97 -5.53
C ALA A 38 -1.91 -0.87 -5.69
N VAL A 39 -1.40 -0.93 -6.92
CA VAL A 39 0.04 -0.77 -7.20
C VAL A 39 0.54 0.60 -6.75
N ARG A 40 -0.17 1.68 -7.08
CA ARG A 40 0.20 3.04 -6.63
C ARG A 40 0.26 3.16 -5.11
N LYS A 41 -0.69 2.52 -4.40
CA LYS A 41 -0.71 2.50 -2.93
C LYS A 41 0.54 1.80 -2.37
N VAL A 42 0.92 0.65 -2.94
CA VAL A 42 2.16 -0.06 -2.55
C VAL A 42 3.40 0.77 -2.79
N GLU A 43 3.51 1.42 -3.95
CA GLU A 43 4.64 2.29 -4.28
C GLU A 43 4.75 3.45 -3.30
N GLN A 44 3.63 4.10 -2.97
CA GLN A 44 3.58 5.19 -1.99
C GLN A 44 3.99 4.73 -0.59
N ALA A 45 3.45 3.60 -0.12
CA ALA A 45 3.80 3.05 1.19
C ALA A 45 5.29 2.68 1.27
N ARG A 46 5.84 2.09 0.20
CA ARG A 46 7.27 1.78 0.09
C ARG A 46 8.13 3.05 0.11
N MET A 47 7.76 4.08 -0.64
CA MET A 47 8.50 5.35 -0.64
C MET A 47 8.49 6.00 0.73
N GLN A 48 7.34 5.98 1.42
CA GLN A 48 7.21 6.49 2.78
C GLN A 48 8.10 5.72 3.75
N TRP A 49 8.10 4.38 3.70
CA TRP A 49 8.98 3.57 4.53
C TRP A 49 10.46 3.88 4.28
N LEU A 50 10.90 3.98 3.02
CA LEU A 50 12.28 4.33 2.68
C LEU A 50 12.67 5.75 3.16
N ALA A 51 11.72 6.68 3.19
CA ALA A 51 11.95 8.00 3.78
C ALA A 51 12.15 7.90 5.31
N GLN A 52 11.31 7.13 6.01
CA GLN A 52 11.43 6.92 7.46
C GLN A 52 12.70 6.15 7.83
N GLN A 53 13.10 5.15 7.04
CA GLN A 53 14.33 4.42 7.25
C GLN A 53 15.57 5.33 7.16
N ARG A 54 15.58 6.26 6.19
CA ARG A 54 16.65 7.27 6.09
C ARG A 54 16.63 8.23 7.29
N ALA A 55 15.46 8.66 7.75
CA ALA A 55 15.32 9.49 8.94
C ALA A 55 15.83 8.77 10.20
N LEU A 56 15.51 7.49 10.36
CA LEU A 56 15.98 6.67 11.47
C LEU A 56 17.51 6.56 11.48
N SER A 57 18.11 6.24 10.33
CA SER A 57 19.57 6.19 10.17
C SER A 57 20.25 7.51 10.53
N ALA A 58 19.71 8.64 10.04
CA ALA A 58 20.22 9.97 10.38
C ALA A 58 20.10 10.28 11.88
N SER A 59 18.97 9.90 12.50
CA SER A 59 18.71 10.12 13.92
C SER A 59 19.64 9.30 14.83
N ASP A 60 20.05 8.10 14.42
CA ASP A 60 20.98 7.28 15.19
C ASP A 60 22.36 7.94 15.31
N GLY A 61 22.84 8.53 14.21
CA GLY A 61 24.07 9.33 14.20
C GLY A 61 23.99 10.56 15.13
N ALA A 62 22.86 11.28 15.09
CA ALA A 62 22.63 12.43 15.96
C ALA A 62 22.57 12.03 17.45
N ARG A 63 21.82 10.96 17.77
CA ARG A 63 21.71 10.40 19.12
C ARG A 63 23.08 10.05 19.70
N LYS A 64 23.93 9.35 18.93
CA LYS A 64 25.28 8.95 19.36
C LYS A 64 26.15 10.17 19.72
N ARG A 65 26.10 11.23 18.90
CA ARG A 65 26.82 12.48 19.18
C ARG A 65 26.31 13.17 20.45
N MET A 66 25.00 13.26 20.62
CA MET A 66 24.41 13.89 21.81
C MET A 66 24.69 13.10 23.09
N ARG A 67 24.65 11.77 23.03
CA ARG A 67 25.09 10.92 24.13
C ARG A 67 26.55 11.19 24.49
N ARG A 68 27.43 11.30 23.50
CA ARG A 68 28.85 11.58 23.74
C ARG A 68 29.07 12.96 24.36
N GLY A 69 28.38 14.00 23.89
CA GLY A 69 28.46 15.35 24.48
C GLY A 69 28.01 15.37 25.94
N TRP A 70 26.96 14.62 26.28
CA TRP A 70 26.53 14.47 27.67
C TRP A 70 27.57 13.72 28.52
N GLU A 71 28.13 12.62 28.04
CA GLU A 71 29.19 11.86 28.74
C GLU A 71 30.46 12.70 28.99
N LEU A 72 30.72 13.69 28.14
CA LEU A 72 31.83 14.64 28.29
C LEU A 72 31.48 15.86 29.17
N GLY A 73 30.22 16.01 29.58
CA GLY A 73 29.72 17.15 30.34
C GLY A 73 29.49 18.42 29.50
N GLU A 74 29.57 18.34 28.17
CA GLU A 74 29.31 19.45 27.25
C GLU A 74 27.81 19.70 27.03
N LEU A 75 26.97 18.68 27.28
CA LEU A 75 25.52 18.74 27.20
C LEU A 75 24.88 18.35 28.53
N SER A 76 23.72 18.92 28.81
CA SER A 76 22.90 18.54 29.95
C SER A 76 22.23 17.18 29.76
N LEU A 77 21.86 16.53 30.87
CA LEU A 77 21.07 15.30 30.85
C LEU A 77 19.73 15.50 30.12
N ALA A 78 19.12 16.68 30.25
CA ALA A 78 17.84 17.00 29.63
C ALA A 78 17.94 17.02 28.10
N GLU A 79 19.01 17.57 27.54
CA GLU A 79 19.25 17.59 26.09
C GLU A 79 19.45 16.18 25.53
N TRP A 80 20.22 15.34 26.23
CA TRP A 80 20.38 13.93 25.85
C TRP A 80 19.04 13.18 25.89
N LEU A 81 18.24 13.34 26.95
CA LEU A 81 16.93 12.70 27.09
C LEU A 81 15.95 13.13 25.99
N LEU A 82 15.97 14.41 25.62
CA LEU A 82 15.16 14.93 24.51
C LEU A 82 15.55 14.26 23.18
N ALA A 83 16.86 14.15 22.90
CA ALA A 83 17.35 13.51 21.69
C ALA A 83 17.01 12.01 21.64
N GLU A 84 17.14 11.32 22.77
CA GLU A 84 16.76 9.92 22.90
C GLU A 84 15.26 9.73 22.64
N ARG A 85 14.40 10.60 23.19
CA ARG A 85 12.96 10.59 22.92
C ARG A 85 12.68 10.79 21.44
N THR A 86 13.29 11.80 20.81
CA THR A 86 13.10 12.08 19.37
C THR A 86 13.52 10.88 18.52
N HIS A 87 14.67 10.25 18.82
CA HIS A 87 15.10 9.04 18.14
C HIS A 87 14.08 7.90 18.27
N ARG A 88 13.52 7.67 19.46
CA ARG A 88 12.48 6.65 19.67
C ARG A 88 11.19 6.95 18.90
N GLN A 89 10.79 8.22 18.79
CA GLN A 89 9.63 8.62 18.00
C GLN A 89 9.86 8.35 16.50
N ILE A 90 11.07 8.63 15.99
CA ILE A 90 11.44 8.31 14.60
C ILE A 90 11.48 6.78 14.39
N ALA A 91 12.02 6.02 15.35
CA ALA A 91 12.04 4.56 15.27
C ALA A 91 10.63 3.96 15.25
N LEU A 92 9.70 4.51 16.04
CA LEU A 92 8.30 4.11 16.00
C LEU A 92 7.66 4.43 14.63
N ALA A 93 7.91 5.63 14.10
CA ALA A 93 7.38 6.03 12.79
C ALA A 93 7.92 5.15 11.65
N GLU A 94 9.19 4.74 11.70
CA GLU A 94 9.76 3.78 10.75
C GLU A 94 9.11 2.40 10.86
N ALA A 95 8.92 1.90 12.09
CA ALA A 95 8.31 0.60 12.31
C ALA A 95 6.86 0.55 11.82
N SER A 96 6.08 1.61 12.05
CA SER A 96 4.72 1.76 11.52
C SER A 96 4.73 1.80 9.99
N ALA A 97 5.56 2.65 9.38
CA ALA A 97 5.63 2.74 7.92
C ALA A 97 6.07 1.42 7.26
N ARG A 98 6.94 0.64 7.93
CA ARG A 98 7.33 -0.70 7.48
C ARG A 98 6.15 -1.67 7.50
N ALA A 99 5.36 -1.66 8.58
CA ALA A 99 4.16 -2.49 8.68
C ALA A 99 3.15 -2.13 7.58
N ASP A 100 2.90 -0.83 7.36
CA ASP A 100 1.99 -0.35 6.31
C ASP A 100 2.46 -0.78 4.90
N ALA A 101 3.77 -0.73 4.65
CA ALA A 101 4.35 -1.15 3.37
C ALA A 101 4.22 -2.67 3.14
N GLU A 102 4.46 -3.49 4.16
CA GLU A 102 4.27 -4.94 4.07
C GLU A 102 2.79 -5.32 3.94
N GLU A 103 1.89 -4.66 4.66
CA GLU A 103 0.44 -4.87 4.52
C GLU A 103 -0.03 -4.53 3.11
N ALA A 104 0.39 -3.39 2.56
CA ALA A 104 0.05 -3.02 1.18
C ALA A 104 0.59 -4.05 0.17
N ARG A 105 1.83 -4.52 0.36
CA ARG A 105 2.45 -5.55 -0.49
C ARG A 105 1.67 -6.85 -0.44
N LEU A 106 1.30 -7.32 0.76
CA LEU A 106 0.52 -8.54 0.94
C LEU A 106 -0.86 -8.43 0.31
N GLY A 107 -1.52 -7.26 0.43
CA GLY A 107 -2.80 -6.99 -0.23
C GLY A 107 -2.74 -7.26 -1.74
N VAL A 108 -1.74 -6.72 -2.43
CA VAL A 108 -1.58 -6.96 -3.88
C VAL A 108 -1.35 -8.44 -4.19
N LEU A 109 -0.55 -9.15 -3.39
CA LEU A 109 -0.28 -10.59 -3.62
C LEU A 109 -1.51 -11.47 -3.38
N VAL A 110 -2.39 -11.07 -2.46
CA VAL A 110 -3.68 -11.72 -2.24
C VAL A 110 -4.61 -11.45 -3.42
N ASP A 111 -4.71 -10.19 -3.86
CA ASP A 111 -5.59 -9.79 -4.96
C ASP A 111 -5.16 -10.40 -6.30
N SER A 112 -3.85 -10.53 -6.53
CA SER A 112 -3.30 -11.20 -7.71
C SER A 112 -3.41 -12.74 -7.65
N HIS A 113 -3.99 -13.30 -6.58
CA HIS A 113 -4.13 -14.74 -6.34
C HIS A 113 -2.79 -15.51 -6.24
N GLU A 114 -1.66 -14.80 -6.13
CA GLU A 114 -0.33 -15.41 -6.00
C GLU A 114 -0.17 -16.16 -4.67
N LEU A 115 -0.85 -15.71 -3.61
CA LEU A 115 -0.83 -16.37 -2.29
C LEU A 115 -1.89 -17.46 -2.12
N TRP A 116 -2.79 -17.64 -3.09
CA TRP A 116 -3.90 -18.59 -3.02
C TRP A 116 -3.52 -19.97 -3.54
N HIS A 117 -2.53 -20.01 -4.43
CA HIS A 117 -1.94 -21.25 -4.89
C HIS A 117 -0.96 -21.74 -3.82
N ALA A 118 -1.45 -22.54 -2.88
CA ALA A 118 -0.58 -23.49 -2.20
C ALA A 118 -0.12 -24.50 -3.26
N ASP A 119 1.19 -24.68 -3.41
CA ASP A 119 1.72 -25.86 -4.10
C ASP A 119 1.16 -27.16 -3.49
#